data_AF-A0A9Q0GGZ5-F1
#
_entry.id   AF-A0A9Q0GGZ5-F1
#
_cell.length_a   1.000
_cell.length_b   1.000
_cell.length_c   1.000
_cell.angle_alpha   90.00
_cell.angle_beta   90.00
_cell.angle_gamma   90.00
#
_symmetry.space_group_name_H-M   'P 1'
#
loop_
_entity.id
_entity.type
_entity.pdbx_description
1 polymer ?
#
loop_
_entity_poly.entity_id
_entity_poly.type
_entity_poly.pdbx_seq_one_letter_code
_entity_poly.pdbx_strand_id
1 'polypeptide(L)'
;MEEGKGRSQAEPGVMFIPTTKTMQWLSQGAVGVLKNTASTESVQLLWILHGMREVEVAEMGGDRVLVTFLTKDYMWQFLKQQNDWIPLWFVSFNPWQNGDKAVNRHCWISVRGIPLNIWCKEFFEMIGSVFGSLVRIHPETEQRQKLGAARLEIITTQEGAIAKELELKVVDQSFKLEVLEATGSGEEEDSSISTGVSDADQFEAEESGETPVAGGEGAQFQEIISQIFRRIHSI
;
A
#
# COMPACT_ATOMS: atom_id res chain seq x y z
N MET A 1 -44.14 12.09 -30.13
CA MET A 1 -44.45 12.09 -28.69
C MET A 1 -44.92 10.68 -28.40
N GLU A 2 -44.15 9.82 -27.75
CA GLU A 2 -43.83 9.91 -26.32
C GLU A 2 -42.54 9.15 -25.99
N GLU A 3 -41.81 9.67 -24.99
CA GLU A 3 -40.49 9.22 -24.54
C GLU A 3 -40.57 7.90 -23.74
N GLY A 4 -39.71 6.95 -24.11
CA GLY A 4 -39.43 5.76 -23.29
C GLY A 4 -38.58 6.14 -22.08
N LYS A 5 -39.23 6.39 -20.94
CA LYS A 5 -38.58 6.66 -19.66
C LYS A 5 -38.07 5.34 -19.07
N GLY A 6 -36.80 5.04 -19.31
CA GLY A 6 -36.09 3.94 -18.66
C GLY A 6 -36.10 4.14 -17.14
N ARG A 7 -36.88 3.33 -16.42
CA ARG A 7 -36.82 3.24 -14.96
C ARG A 7 -35.53 2.51 -14.59
N SER A 8 -34.52 3.25 -14.16
CA SER A 8 -33.42 2.68 -13.38
C SER A 8 -34.01 2.17 -12.07
N GLN A 9 -34.18 0.85 -11.95
CA GLN A 9 -34.44 0.21 -10.67
C GLN A 9 -33.12 0.27 -9.90
N ALA A 10 -33.04 1.17 -8.92
CA ALA A 10 -31.96 1.12 -7.94
C ALA A 10 -32.10 -0.19 -7.15
N GLU A 11 -31.01 -0.97 -7.07
CA GLU A 11 -31.01 -2.17 -6.25
C GLU A 11 -31.33 -1.82 -4.79
N PRO A 12 -32.08 -2.68 -4.07
CA PRO A 12 -32.43 -2.42 -2.69
C PRO A 12 -31.16 -2.41 -1.82
N GLY A 13 -30.90 -1.26 -1.19
CA GLY A 13 -29.78 -1.12 -0.25
C GLY A 13 -29.95 -2.06 0.95
N VAL A 14 -28.85 -2.71 1.36
CA VAL A 14 -28.81 -3.54 2.57
C VAL A 14 -28.61 -2.62 3.78
N MET A 15 -29.49 -2.73 4.78
CA MET A 15 -29.40 -1.96 6.02
C MET A 15 -28.89 -2.86 7.15
N PHE A 16 -27.84 -2.42 7.85
CA PHE A 16 -27.32 -3.04 9.07
C PHE A 16 -27.28 -2.00 10.20
N ILE A 17 -27.83 -2.33 11.36
CA ILE A 17 -27.84 -1.46 12.53
C ILE A 17 -26.95 -2.10 13.61
N PRO A 18 -25.73 -1.57 13.84
CA PRO A 18 -24.83 -2.12 14.85
C PRO A 18 -25.37 -1.85 16.26
N THR A 19 -25.24 -2.83 17.15
CA THR A 19 -25.54 -2.63 18.57
C THR A 19 -24.35 -2.00 19.29
N THR A 20 -24.59 -1.32 20.42
CA THR A 20 -23.52 -0.77 21.27
C THR A 20 -22.53 -1.83 21.73
N LYS A 21 -23.01 -3.04 22.03
CA LYS A 21 -22.17 -4.19 22.41
C LYS A 21 -21.21 -4.58 21.29
N THR A 22 -21.67 -4.56 20.03
CA THR A 22 -20.84 -4.88 18.86
C THR A 22 -19.75 -3.83 18.61
N MET A 23 -19.99 -2.57 18.98
CA MET A 23 -19.02 -1.47 18.79
C MET A 23 -18.11 -1.25 20.00
N GLN A 24 -18.28 -2.00 21.10
CA GLN A 24 -17.58 -1.75 22.35
C GLN A 24 -16.05 -1.80 22.19
N TRP A 25 -15.54 -2.70 21.35
CA TRP A 25 -14.10 -2.83 21.10
C TRP A 25 -13.49 -1.59 20.40
N LEU A 26 -14.28 -0.81 19.66
CA LEU A 26 -13.84 0.45 19.03
C LEU A 26 -13.81 1.63 20.01
N SER A 27 -14.46 1.50 21.17
CA SER A 27 -14.55 2.61 22.15
C SER A 27 -13.21 2.98 22.79
N GLN A 28 -12.21 2.11 22.65
CA GLN A 28 -10.82 2.27 23.08
C GLN A 28 -9.85 2.41 21.90
N GLY A 29 -10.37 2.70 20.70
CA GLY A 29 -9.60 2.82 19.46
C GLY A 29 -9.37 4.28 19.03
N ALA A 30 -8.19 4.54 18.49
CA ALA A 30 -7.85 5.78 17.78
C ALA A 30 -7.40 5.46 16.35
N VAL A 31 -7.79 6.30 15.39
CA VAL A 31 -7.41 6.16 13.98
C VAL A 31 -6.24 7.10 13.69
N GLY A 32 -5.18 6.52 13.15
CA GLY A 32 -3.98 7.21 12.70
C GLY A 32 -3.85 7.20 11.18
N VAL A 33 -3.35 8.30 10.62
CA VAL A 33 -2.85 8.38 9.24
C VAL A 33 -1.33 8.50 9.30
N LEU A 34 -0.62 7.50 8.80
CA LEU A 34 0.84 7.43 8.86
C LEU A 34 1.49 8.45 7.91
N LYS A 35 2.63 9.03 8.32
CA LYS A 35 3.43 9.95 7.47
C LYS A 35 4.24 9.24 6.37
N ASN A 36 4.47 7.94 6.52
CA ASN A 36 5.28 7.13 5.61
C ASN A 36 4.57 5.80 5.36
N THR A 37 4.96 5.08 4.31
CA THR A 37 4.56 3.69 4.03
C THR A 37 5.21 2.70 5.00
N ALA A 38 5.51 3.12 6.23
CA ALA A 38 6.03 2.22 7.25
C ALA A 38 4.96 1.15 7.51
N SER A 39 5.37 -0.10 7.44
CA SER A 39 4.46 -1.23 7.68
C SER A 39 3.89 -1.14 9.10
N THR A 40 2.70 -1.69 9.31
CA THR A 40 2.13 -1.69 10.67
C THR A 40 2.94 -2.49 11.67
N GLU A 41 3.66 -3.53 11.24
CA GLU A 41 4.59 -4.25 12.10
C GLU A 41 5.70 -3.35 12.61
N SER A 42 6.18 -2.43 11.75
CA SER A 42 7.20 -1.47 12.11
C SER A 42 6.69 -0.50 13.18
N VAL A 43 5.47 0.02 12.99
CA VAL A 43 4.82 0.91 13.96
C VAL A 43 4.61 0.18 15.29
N GLN A 44 4.09 -1.05 15.26
CA GLN A 44 3.87 -1.88 16.45
C GLN A 44 5.17 -2.16 17.20
N LEU A 45 6.23 -2.56 16.51
CA LEU A 45 7.54 -2.85 17.10
C LEU A 45 8.11 -1.63 17.82
N LEU A 46 8.04 -0.46 17.18
CA LEU A 46 8.53 0.78 17.75
C LEU A 46 7.76 1.18 19.01
N TRP A 47 6.44 1.01 19.01
CA TRP A 47 5.61 1.29 20.18
C TRP A 47 5.98 0.37 21.35
N ILE A 48 6.23 -0.91 21.08
CA ILE A 48 6.74 -1.87 22.08
C ILE A 48 8.10 -1.42 22.63
N LEU A 49 9.03 -0.99 21.77
CA LEU A 49 10.36 -0.49 22.17
C LEU A 49 10.28 0.76 23.04
N HIS A 50 9.27 1.60 22.84
CA HIS A 50 8.98 2.78 23.67
C HIS A 50 8.16 2.47 24.93
N GLY A 51 7.97 1.19 25.27
CA GLY A 51 7.30 0.75 26.49
C GLY A 51 5.77 0.67 26.38
N MET A 52 5.20 0.91 25.20
CA MET A 52 3.77 0.76 24.95
C MET A 52 3.43 -0.65 24.48
N ARG A 53 3.49 -1.59 25.42
CA ARG A 53 3.21 -3.02 25.17
C ARG A 53 1.72 -3.36 25.12
N GLU A 54 0.89 -2.49 25.67
CA GLU A 54 -0.56 -2.69 25.86
C GLU A 54 -1.38 -1.99 24.77
N VAL A 55 -0.78 -1.83 23.59
CA VAL A 55 -1.42 -1.21 22.43
C VAL A 55 -1.25 -2.11 21.22
N GLU A 56 -2.35 -2.31 20.51
CA GLU A 56 -2.41 -3.11 19.29
C GLU A 56 -2.67 -2.20 18.08
N VAL A 57 -1.89 -2.36 17.02
CA VAL A 57 -2.02 -1.63 15.76
C VAL A 57 -2.57 -2.58 14.70
N ALA A 58 -3.68 -2.21 14.07
CA ALA A 58 -4.30 -2.95 12.98
C ALA A 58 -4.39 -2.10 11.71
N GLU A 59 -4.11 -2.70 10.55
CA GLU A 59 -4.25 -2.03 9.25
C GLU A 59 -5.72 -1.76 8.95
N MET A 60 -6.03 -0.51 8.59
CA MET A 60 -7.32 -0.16 8.01
C MET A 60 -7.27 -0.10 6.49
N GLY A 61 -6.10 -0.16 5.87
CA GLY A 61 -5.89 -0.03 4.43
C GLY A 61 -5.15 1.26 4.06
N GLY A 62 -4.18 1.12 3.15
CA GLY A 62 -3.31 2.22 2.76
C GLY A 62 -2.45 2.69 3.93
N ASP A 63 -2.49 3.99 4.19
CA ASP A 63 -1.75 4.67 5.25
C ASP A 63 -2.53 4.78 6.58
N ARG A 64 -3.69 4.14 6.69
CA ARG A 64 -4.56 4.23 7.87
C ARG A 64 -4.40 3.03 8.78
N VAL A 65 -4.35 3.31 10.07
CA VAL A 65 -4.24 2.30 11.12
C VAL A 65 -5.24 2.56 12.23
N LEU A 66 -5.76 1.48 12.80
CA LEU A 66 -6.51 1.52 14.05
C LEU A 66 -5.57 1.11 15.18
N VAL A 67 -5.46 1.98 16.16
CA VAL A 67 -4.67 1.78 17.37
C VAL A 67 -5.62 1.52 18.52
N THR A 68 -5.58 0.31 19.07
CA THR A 68 -6.44 -0.15 20.16
C THR A 68 -5.67 -0.13 21.46
N PHE A 69 -6.15 0.64 22.42
CA PHE A 69 -5.55 0.77 23.74
C PHE A 69 -6.20 -0.22 24.72
N LEU A 70 -5.49 -0.58 25.79
CA LEU A 70 -6.02 -1.44 26.84
C LEU A 70 -7.35 -0.95 27.44
N THR A 71 -7.49 0.38 27.63
CA THR A 71 -8.72 0.99 28.13
C THR A 71 -9.00 2.31 27.43
N LYS A 72 -10.28 2.70 27.40
CA LYS A 72 -10.73 4.01 26.91
C LYS A 72 -10.08 5.17 27.67
N ASP A 73 -9.90 5.03 28.98
CA ASP A 73 -9.27 6.07 29.79
C ASP A 73 -7.78 6.22 29.45
N TYR A 74 -7.09 5.10 29.21
CA TYR A 74 -5.70 5.12 28.75
C TYR A 74 -5.55 5.81 27.39
N MET A 75 -6.43 5.51 26.43
CA MET A 75 -6.49 6.22 25.14
C MET A 75 -6.67 7.74 25.33
N TRP A 76 -7.60 8.18 26.18
CA TRP A 76 -7.80 9.62 26.40
C TRP A 76 -6.64 10.29 27.11
N GLN A 77 -6.00 9.62 28.06
CA GLN A 77 -4.79 10.13 28.69
C GLN A 77 -3.67 10.29 27.66
N PHE A 78 -3.48 9.27 26.81
CA PHE A 78 -2.52 9.28 25.72
C PHE A 78 -2.74 10.44 24.74
N LEU A 79 -3.98 10.65 24.30
CA LEU A 79 -4.33 11.72 23.36
C LEU A 79 -4.24 13.12 23.97
N LYS A 80 -4.46 13.26 25.29
CA LYS A 80 -4.36 14.54 26.00
C LYS A 80 -2.93 14.91 26.36
N GLN A 81 -2.08 13.91 26.58
CA GLN A 81 -0.65 14.13 26.73
C GLN A 81 -0.14 14.73 25.41
N GLN A 82 0.60 15.83 25.48
CA GLN A 82 1.31 16.37 24.32
C GLN A 82 2.45 15.42 23.98
N ASN A 83 2.10 14.32 23.32
CA ASN A 83 3.06 13.32 22.89
C ASN A 83 3.77 13.82 21.64
N ASP A 84 5.01 14.25 21.83
CA ASP A 84 5.89 14.73 20.77
C ASP A 84 6.11 13.71 19.64
N TRP A 85 5.81 12.45 19.91
CA TRP A 85 5.92 11.33 18.99
C TRP A 85 4.70 11.13 18.11
N ILE A 86 3.49 11.55 18.51
CA ILE A 86 2.33 11.48 17.60
C ILE A 86 2.62 12.24 16.30
N PRO A 87 3.13 13.50 16.34
CA PRO A 87 3.53 14.20 15.12
C PRO A 87 4.73 13.59 14.39
N LEU A 88 5.54 12.71 15.00
CA LEU A 88 6.64 12.04 14.29
C LEU A 88 6.11 10.95 13.34
N TRP A 89 5.07 10.24 13.77
CA TRP A 89 4.56 9.07 13.05
C TRP A 89 3.31 9.35 12.23
N PHE A 90 2.45 10.26 12.70
CA PHE A 90 1.13 10.47 12.14
C PHE A 90 0.97 11.87 11.56
N VAL A 91 0.31 11.94 10.40
CA VAL A 91 -0.26 13.17 9.85
C VAL A 91 -1.45 13.60 10.71
N SER A 92 -2.26 12.64 11.14
CA SER A 92 -3.39 12.84 12.05
C SER A 92 -3.59 11.61 12.93
N PHE A 93 -3.97 11.82 14.18
CA PHE A 93 -4.25 10.74 15.13
C PHE A 93 -5.41 11.17 16.03
N ASN A 94 -6.58 10.55 15.87
CA ASN A 94 -7.84 10.99 16.50
C ASN A 94 -8.60 9.78 17.08
N PRO A 95 -9.45 9.97 18.10
CA PRO A 95 -10.39 8.92 18.52
C PRO A 95 -11.20 8.41 17.32
N TRP A 96 -11.44 7.10 17.27
CA TRP A 96 -12.28 6.50 16.24
C TRP A 96 -13.69 7.12 16.23
N GLN A 97 -14.23 7.35 15.03
CA GLN A 97 -15.57 7.89 14.80
C GLN A 97 -16.42 7.00 13.90
N ASN A 98 -17.75 7.12 14.08
CA ASN A 98 -18.72 6.46 13.21
C ASN A 98 -18.54 6.95 11.76
N GLY A 99 -18.04 6.08 10.90
CA GLY A 99 -17.76 6.39 9.49
C GLY A 99 -16.29 6.25 9.10
N ASP A 100 -15.38 6.11 10.07
CA ASP A 100 -14.00 5.75 9.78
C ASP A 100 -13.94 4.39 9.10
N LYS A 101 -13.39 4.37 7.88
CA LYS A 101 -13.25 3.19 7.03
C LYS A 101 -11.89 3.20 6.32
N ALA A 102 -11.54 2.05 5.75
CA ALA A 102 -10.50 1.96 4.74
C ALA A 102 -10.82 2.95 3.60
N VAL A 103 -10.02 4.00 3.44
CA VAL A 103 -10.20 4.96 2.34
C VAL A 103 -9.18 4.72 1.24
N ASN A 104 -7.99 4.26 1.62
CA ASN A 104 -6.87 4.02 0.72
C ASN A 104 -6.63 2.51 0.63
N ARG A 105 -6.29 2.01 -0.56
CA ARG A 105 -5.86 0.62 -0.75
C ARG A 105 -4.69 0.55 -1.71
N HIS A 106 -3.77 -0.36 -1.43
CA HIS A 106 -2.72 -0.72 -2.37
C HIS A 106 -3.29 -1.71 -3.38
N CYS A 107 -3.02 -1.48 -4.66
CA CYS A 107 -3.30 -2.46 -5.69
C CYS A 107 -2.31 -2.34 -6.84
N TRP A 108 -2.06 -3.48 -7.48
CA TRP A 108 -1.35 -3.51 -8.74
C TRP A 108 -2.32 -3.29 -9.89
N ILE A 109 -1.98 -2.38 -10.80
CA ILE A 109 -2.63 -2.22 -12.09
C ILE A 109 -1.72 -2.72 -13.22
N SER A 110 -2.33 -3.30 -14.23
CA SER A 110 -1.71 -3.73 -15.48
C SER A 110 -2.19 -2.80 -16.59
N VAL A 111 -1.25 -2.09 -17.23
CA VAL A 111 -1.52 -1.20 -18.35
C VAL A 111 -1.03 -1.87 -19.63
N ARG A 112 -1.94 -2.09 -20.58
CA ARG A 112 -1.67 -2.74 -21.88
C ARG A 112 -1.88 -1.77 -23.03
N GLY A 113 -1.29 -2.09 -24.17
CA GLY A 113 -1.38 -1.27 -25.39
C GLY A 113 -0.45 -0.05 -25.40
N ILE A 114 0.54 -0.01 -24.50
CA ILE A 114 1.48 1.11 -24.38
C ILE A 114 2.43 1.13 -25.60
N PRO A 115 2.52 2.24 -26.33
CA PRO A 115 3.52 2.41 -27.39
C PRO A 115 4.95 2.36 -26.82
N LEU A 116 5.86 1.65 -27.50
CA LEU A 116 7.23 1.47 -27.01
C LEU A 116 8.01 2.78 -26.86
N ASN A 117 7.72 3.79 -27.69
CA ASN A 117 8.39 5.09 -27.66
C ASN A 117 8.06 5.94 -26.41
N ILE A 118 7.11 5.51 -25.60
CA ILE A 118 6.75 6.16 -24.32
C ILE A 118 6.89 5.21 -23.12
N TRP A 119 7.59 4.08 -23.29
CA TRP A 119 7.86 3.15 -22.19
C TRP A 119 8.95 3.71 -21.25
N CYS A 120 8.57 4.72 -20.47
CA CYS A 120 9.44 5.46 -19.57
C CYS A 120 8.73 5.78 -18.25
N LYS A 121 9.54 6.14 -17.24
CA LYS A 121 9.08 6.39 -15.88
C LYS A 121 8.05 7.53 -15.83
N GLU A 122 8.27 8.59 -16.60
CA GLU A 122 7.39 9.76 -16.67
C GLU A 122 6.00 9.38 -17.16
N PHE A 123 5.90 8.46 -18.12
CA PHE A 123 4.62 7.94 -18.58
C PHE A 123 3.94 7.08 -17.51
N PHE A 124 4.69 6.24 -16.79
CA PHE A 124 4.15 5.41 -15.72
C PHE A 124 3.64 6.22 -14.52
N GLU A 125 4.35 7.28 -14.15
CA GLU A 125 3.90 8.26 -13.15
C GLU A 125 2.61 8.94 -13.60
N MET A 126 2.56 9.41 -14.84
CA MET A 126 1.37 10.05 -15.41
C MET A 126 0.17 9.11 -15.42
N ILE A 127 0.30 7.89 -15.97
CA ILE A 127 -0.84 6.96 -16.06
C ILE A 127 -1.26 6.45 -14.68
N GLY A 128 -0.31 6.20 -13.76
CA GLY A 128 -0.61 5.85 -12.38
C GLY A 128 -1.40 6.93 -11.66
N SER A 129 -1.08 8.21 -11.91
CA SER A 129 -1.77 9.37 -11.33
C SER A 129 -3.26 9.46 -11.67
N VAL A 130 -3.69 8.84 -12.79
CA VAL A 130 -5.09 8.79 -13.20
C VAL A 130 -5.93 7.94 -12.23
N PHE A 131 -5.31 6.93 -11.62
CA PHE A 131 -6.00 5.95 -10.76
C PHE A 131 -5.65 6.08 -9.29
N GLY A 132 -4.60 6.83 -8.93
CA GLY A 132 -4.12 6.93 -7.57
C GLY A 132 -2.75 7.59 -7.50
N SER A 133 -1.97 7.28 -6.47
CA SER A 133 -0.56 7.67 -6.37
C SER A 133 0.32 6.48 -6.69
N LEU A 134 1.25 6.63 -7.64
CA LEU A 134 2.21 5.58 -7.99
C LEU A 134 3.18 5.34 -6.81
N VAL A 135 3.24 4.09 -6.34
CA VAL A 135 4.15 3.64 -5.27
C VAL A 135 5.39 3.00 -5.86
N ARG A 136 5.19 2.06 -6.80
CA ARG A 136 6.27 1.21 -7.32
C ARG A 136 6.00 0.83 -8.77
N ILE A 137 7.07 0.69 -9.54
CA ILE A 137 7.04 0.09 -10.88
C ILE A 137 7.60 -1.33 -10.74
N HIS A 138 6.94 -2.33 -11.30
CA HIS A 138 7.44 -3.70 -11.22
C HIS A 138 8.81 -3.83 -11.90
N PRO A 139 9.78 -4.57 -11.33
CA PRO A 139 11.13 -4.69 -11.90
C PRO A 139 11.14 -5.16 -13.36
N GLU A 140 10.28 -6.12 -13.73
CA GLU A 140 10.16 -6.58 -15.13
C GLU A 140 9.72 -5.47 -16.10
N THR A 141 8.87 -4.54 -15.64
CA THR A 141 8.42 -3.38 -16.42
C THR A 141 9.52 -2.35 -16.53
N GLU A 142 10.21 -2.05 -15.43
CA GLU A 142 11.31 -1.08 -15.40
C GLU A 142 12.49 -1.53 -16.25
N GLN A 143 12.86 -2.81 -16.15
CA GLN A 143 13.95 -3.44 -16.90
C GLN A 143 13.55 -3.84 -18.33
N ARG A 144 12.30 -3.57 -18.75
CA ARG A 144 11.78 -3.87 -20.09
C ARG A 144 11.85 -5.36 -20.47
N GLN A 145 11.78 -6.25 -19.48
CA GLN A 145 11.79 -7.70 -19.70
C GLN A 145 10.47 -8.19 -20.30
N LYS A 146 9.34 -7.59 -19.88
CA LYS A 146 8.01 -7.85 -20.43
C LYS A 146 7.37 -6.54 -20.89
N LEU A 147 7.30 -6.36 -22.20
CA LEU A 147 6.72 -5.16 -22.84
C LEU A 147 5.24 -5.30 -23.22
N GLY A 148 4.61 -6.44 -22.91
CA GLY A 148 3.19 -6.68 -23.16
C GLY A 148 2.27 -5.91 -22.22
N ALA A 149 2.73 -5.63 -21.00
CA ALA A 149 2.00 -4.84 -20.02
C ALA A 149 2.96 -4.19 -19.02
N ALA A 150 2.68 -2.94 -18.65
CA ALA A 150 3.33 -2.30 -17.51
C ALA A 150 2.58 -2.68 -16.23
N ARG A 151 3.29 -3.13 -15.19
CA ARG A 151 2.73 -3.43 -13.87
C ARG A 151 3.14 -2.33 -12.90
N LEU A 152 2.15 -1.65 -12.34
CA LEU A 152 2.33 -0.48 -11.48
C LEU A 152 1.58 -0.68 -10.17
N GLU A 153 2.25 -0.47 -9.05
CA GLU A 153 1.60 -0.45 -7.73
C GLU A 153 1.13 0.96 -7.44
N ILE A 154 -0.14 1.11 -7.08
CA ILE A 154 -0.73 2.40 -6.75
C ILE A 154 -1.44 2.36 -5.39
N ILE A 155 -1.52 3.52 -4.74
CA ILE A 155 -2.47 3.78 -3.66
C ILE A 155 -3.69 4.48 -4.28
N THR A 156 -4.87 3.89 -4.16
CA THR A 156 -6.11 4.46 -4.69
C THR A 156 -7.19 4.59 -3.63
N THR A 157 -8.03 5.62 -3.78
CA THR A 157 -9.29 5.78 -3.04
C THR A 157 -10.50 5.24 -3.81
N GLN A 158 -10.29 4.70 -5.01
CA GLN A 158 -11.36 4.21 -5.86
C GLN A 158 -12.01 2.98 -5.24
N GLU A 159 -13.33 3.05 -5.05
CA GLU A 159 -14.14 1.92 -4.63
C GLU A 159 -14.39 0.99 -5.82
N GLY A 160 -14.23 -0.33 -5.61
CA GLY A 160 -14.37 -1.35 -6.65
C GLY A 160 -13.10 -1.59 -7.47
N ALA A 161 -13.13 -2.64 -8.30
CA ALA A 161 -12.00 -3.04 -9.13
C ALA A 161 -11.76 -2.06 -10.29
N ILE A 162 -10.49 -1.76 -10.57
CA ILE A 162 -10.12 -0.94 -11.71
C ILE A 162 -10.20 -1.79 -12.98
N ALA A 163 -11.13 -1.45 -13.88
CA ALA A 163 -11.19 -2.00 -15.23
C ALA A 163 -11.66 -0.91 -16.18
N LYS A 164 -10.72 -0.31 -16.93
CA LYS A 164 -10.96 0.87 -17.77
C LYS A 164 -10.21 0.80 -19.09
N GLU A 165 -10.85 1.30 -20.14
CA GLU A 165 -10.17 1.67 -21.38
C GLU A 165 -9.89 3.18 -21.37
N LEU A 166 -8.70 3.57 -21.81
CA LEU A 166 -8.28 4.96 -21.93
C LEU A 166 -7.82 5.24 -23.36
N GLU A 167 -8.10 6.44 -23.86
CA GLU A 167 -7.54 6.94 -25.10
C GLU A 167 -6.33 7.82 -24.80
N LEU A 168 -5.15 7.39 -25.24
CA LEU A 168 -3.89 8.12 -25.10
C LEU A 168 -3.54 8.81 -26.41
N LYS A 169 -3.32 10.13 -26.36
CA LYS A 169 -2.78 10.88 -27.50
C LYS A 169 -1.29 11.12 -27.32
N VAL A 170 -0.49 10.65 -28.28
CA VAL A 170 0.95 10.86 -28.34
C VAL A 170 1.26 11.56 -29.66
N VAL A 171 1.57 12.85 -29.58
CA VAL A 171 1.76 13.72 -30.75
C VAL A 171 0.51 13.64 -31.66
N ASP A 172 0.64 13.13 -32.89
CA ASP A 172 -0.44 13.03 -33.88
C ASP A 172 -1.11 11.64 -33.92
N GLN A 173 -0.78 10.76 -32.97
CA GLN A 173 -1.30 9.39 -32.91
C GLN A 173 -2.14 9.17 -31.66
N SER A 174 -3.20 8.36 -31.80
CA SER A 174 -4.08 7.98 -30.69
C SER A 174 -4.02 6.47 -30.48
N PHE A 175 -3.86 6.06 -29.23
CA PHE A 175 -3.73 4.68 -28.80
C PHE A 175 -4.82 4.35 -27.79
N LYS A 176 -5.32 3.12 -27.82
CA LYS A 176 -6.20 2.60 -26.79
C LYS A 176 -5.39 1.83 -25.78
N LEU A 177 -5.49 2.23 -24.52
CA LEU A 177 -4.90 1.54 -23.39
C LEU A 177 -6.00 0.79 -22.65
N GLU A 178 -5.67 -0.40 -22.19
CA GLU A 178 -6.49 -1.17 -21.26
C GLU A 178 -5.79 -1.15 -19.89
N VAL A 179 -6.52 -0.76 -18.85
CA VAL A 179 -6.05 -0.74 -17.47
C VAL A 179 -6.91 -1.67 -16.63
N LEU A 180 -6.28 -2.70 -16.07
CA LEU A 180 -6.92 -3.70 -15.24
C LEU A 180 -6.22 -3.80 -13.90
N GLU A 181 -6.98 -3.89 -12.82
CA GLU A 181 -6.47 -4.28 -11.53
C GLU A 181 -6.09 -5.76 -11.54
N ALA A 182 -4.91 -6.09 -11.01
CA ALA A 182 -4.50 -7.47 -10.86
C ALA A 182 -5.31 -8.11 -9.72
N THR A 183 -6.08 -9.15 -10.04
CA THR A 183 -6.76 -9.97 -9.05
C THR A 183 -5.81 -11.06 -8.56
N GLY A 184 -5.14 -10.83 -7.42
CA GLY A 184 -4.31 -11.84 -6.74
C GLY A 184 -3.21 -11.23 -5.89
N SER A 185 -3.04 -11.73 -4.67
CA SER A 185 -1.82 -11.58 -3.88
C SER A 185 -0.76 -12.51 -4.49
N GLY A 186 0.02 -12.03 -5.45
CA GLY A 186 0.95 -12.87 -6.22
C GLY A 186 2.22 -12.12 -6.59
N GLU A 187 3.10 -11.97 -5.60
CA GLU A 187 4.49 -12.41 -5.83
C GLU A 187 4.41 -13.94 -6.02
N GLU A 188 5.07 -14.49 -7.04
CA GLU A 188 4.87 -15.85 -7.60
C GLU A 188 3.66 -15.93 -8.57
N GLU A 189 3.76 -16.36 -9.82
CA GLU A 189 4.68 -17.29 -10.48
C GLU A 189 4.96 -16.81 -11.93
N ASP A 190 6.23 -16.65 -12.28
CA ASP A 190 6.67 -16.89 -13.66
C ASP A 190 8.13 -17.37 -13.65
N SER A 191 8.40 -18.36 -12.78
CA SER A 191 9.60 -19.19 -12.86
C SER A 191 9.36 -20.32 -13.87
N SER A 192 9.25 -19.98 -15.15
CA SER A 192 9.40 -20.97 -16.21
C SER A 192 10.88 -21.19 -16.49
N ILE A 193 11.51 -22.01 -15.64
CA ILE A 193 12.82 -22.61 -15.92
C ILE A 193 12.62 -23.62 -17.06
N SER A 194 13.10 -23.30 -18.26
CA SER A 194 13.32 -24.32 -19.28
C SER A 194 14.59 -25.10 -18.94
N THR A 195 14.46 -26.20 -18.21
CA THR A 195 15.52 -27.21 -18.09
C THR A 195 15.70 -27.92 -19.43
N GLY A 196 16.71 -27.51 -20.19
CA GLY A 196 17.38 -28.35 -21.18
C GLY A 196 18.63 -28.95 -20.54
N VAL A 197 18.60 -30.25 -20.29
CA VAL A 197 19.70 -31.03 -19.69
C VAL A 197 20.78 -31.32 -20.76
N SER A 198 22.06 -31.14 -20.40
CA SER A 198 23.14 -32.07 -20.78
C SER A 198 24.42 -31.82 -19.95
N ASP A 199 24.60 -32.70 -18.97
CA ASP A 199 25.80 -33.42 -18.53
C ASP A 199 27.12 -32.71 -18.15
N ALA A 200 27.44 -32.92 -16.85
CA ALA A 200 28.69 -33.37 -16.24
C ALA A 200 30.00 -32.59 -16.51
N ASP A 201 30.55 -31.99 -15.47
CA ASP A 201 31.76 -32.54 -14.82
C ASP A 201 31.97 -31.99 -13.40
N GLN A 202 32.45 -32.86 -12.52
CA GLN A 202 32.75 -32.64 -11.09
C GLN A 202 33.94 -31.71 -10.88
N PHE A 203 33.89 -30.85 -9.87
CA PHE A 203 35.06 -30.55 -9.01
C PHE A 203 34.60 -30.06 -7.62
N GLU A 204 35.24 -30.60 -6.58
CA GLU A 204 35.00 -30.32 -5.17
C GLU A 204 35.58 -28.97 -4.69
N ALA A 205 34.82 -28.36 -3.76
CA ALA A 205 35.17 -27.49 -2.63
C ALA A 205 36.23 -26.37 -2.75
N GLU A 206 35.81 -25.14 -2.42
CA GLU A 206 36.38 -24.39 -1.30
C GLU A 206 35.38 -23.36 -0.75
N GLU A 207 35.24 -23.35 0.57
CA GLU A 207 34.36 -22.51 1.39
C GLU A 207 35.10 -21.21 1.75
N SER A 208 34.58 -20.04 1.39
CA SER A 208 34.69 -18.80 2.17
C SER A 208 34.00 -17.61 1.49
N GLY A 209 33.33 -16.78 2.31
CA GLY A 209 33.18 -15.36 2.03
C GLY A 209 31.80 -14.84 1.65
N GLU A 210 31.06 -14.42 2.69
CA GLU A 210 30.23 -13.19 2.71
C GLU A 210 28.99 -13.11 1.80
N THR A 211 27.82 -13.19 2.43
CA THR A 211 26.54 -12.76 1.84
C THR A 211 26.40 -11.24 1.90
N PRO A 212 26.05 -10.55 0.79
CA PRO A 212 25.66 -9.15 0.84
C PRO A 212 24.23 -9.01 1.37
N VAL A 213 24.08 -8.10 2.32
CA VAL A 213 22.85 -7.70 3.00
C VAL A 213 21.81 -7.17 2.00
N ALA A 214 20.56 -7.61 2.17
CA ALA A 214 19.38 -7.14 1.48
C ALA A 214 19.21 -5.62 1.62
N GLY A 215 19.31 -4.91 0.50
CA GLY A 215 19.11 -3.47 0.38
C GLY A 215 17.72 -3.14 -0.15
N GLY A 216 17.06 -2.18 0.48
CA GLY A 216 15.81 -1.58 0.01
C GLY A 216 15.06 -0.87 1.13
N GLU A 217 14.35 -1.64 1.96
CA GLU A 217 13.47 -1.09 2.99
C GLU A 217 14.14 -1.06 4.38
N GLY A 218 14.97 -2.06 4.69
CA GLY A 218 15.69 -2.15 5.97
C GLY A 218 16.71 -1.01 6.17
N ALA A 219 17.35 -0.54 5.11
CA ALA A 219 18.35 0.52 5.19
C ALA A 219 17.71 1.91 5.43
N GLN A 220 16.59 2.21 4.78
CA GLN A 220 15.81 3.42 5.05
C GLN A 220 15.23 3.41 6.47
N PHE A 221 14.79 2.23 6.94
CA PHE A 221 14.26 2.05 8.29
C PHE A 221 15.32 2.25 9.38
N GLN A 222 16.52 1.69 9.21
CA GLN A 222 17.64 1.89 10.13
C GLN A 222 18.08 3.36 10.19
N GLU A 223 18.06 4.06 9.05
CA GLU A 223 18.38 5.49 9.02
C GLU A 223 17.30 6.34 9.71
N ILE A 224 16.02 6.02 9.55
CA ILE A 224 14.92 6.70 10.27
C ILE A 224 15.02 6.45 11.78
N ILE A 225 15.23 5.21 12.22
CA ILE A 225 15.45 4.90 13.64
C ILE A 225 16.68 5.65 14.16
N SER A 226 17.78 5.65 13.42
CA SER A 226 19.01 6.36 13.81
C SER A 226 18.78 7.87 13.92
N GLN A 227 18.04 8.48 13.00
CA GLN A 227 17.71 9.90 13.04
C GLN A 227 16.79 10.27 14.21
N ILE A 228 15.83 9.41 14.56
CA ILE A 228 14.97 9.59 15.74
C ILE A 228 15.80 9.49 17.03
N PHE A 229 16.67 8.48 17.15
CA PHE A 229 17.56 8.32 18.31
C PHE A 229 18.51 9.51 18.50
N ARG A 230 19.11 10.03 17.41
CA ARG A 230 20.03 11.19 17.44
C ARG A 230 19.33 12.48 17.91
N ARG A 231 18.03 12.64 17.61
CA ARG A 231 17.27 13.86 17.92
C ARG A 231 16.79 13.91 19.38
N ILE A 232 16.60 12.74 20.00
CA ILE A 232 16.19 12.62 21.41
C ILE A 232 17.36 12.82 22.37
N HIS A 233 18.59 12.42 21.99
CA HIS A 233 19.79 12.55 22.84
C HIS A 233 20.50 13.92 22.71
N SER A 234 19.88 14.89 22.03
CA SER A 234 20.41 16.25 21.83
C SER A 234 19.66 17.32 22.64
N ILE A 235 18.80 16.91 23.58
CA ILE A 235 18.12 17.77 24.58
C ILE A 235 18.65 17.37 25.95
#